data_AF-A0A661TV41-F1
#
_entry.id   AF-A0A661TV41-F1
#
_cell.length_a   1.000
_cell.length_b   1.000
_cell.length_c   1.000
_cell.angle_alpha   90.00
_cell.angle_beta   90.00
_cell.angle_gamma   90.00
#
_symmetry.space_group_name_H-M   'P 1'
#
loop_
_entity.id
_entity.type
_entity.pdbx_description
1 polymer ?
#
loop_
_entity_poly.entity_id
_entity_poly.type
_entity_poly.pdbx_seq_one_letter_code
_entity_poly.pdbx_strand_id
1 'polypeptide(L)'
;MSKEYKLLLSITLLALFILKCGDDEVDTPYHYSFKTPTDTLMTFRDAFNFRDVDDAYYRLEETIHSEFTFHFDPKDVGEEVPGTGYIIPESWNRGEFLKACDSMLLNAYSIDIKFPDLDDGLGDPGNDDSYTVEGLRIYCIAMLSSYYGCLAEGTVDIGFIRDGSSWRITTIEDHTGLYEGVVSSERLMVIWNTTLGVILALFTQ
;
A
#
# COMPACT_ATOMS: atom_id res chain seq x y z
N MET A 1 31.49 -6.99 -50.92
CA MET A 1 30.11 -7.26 -50.47
C MET A 1 29.18 -6.31 -51.22
N SER A 2 28.32 -6.80 -52.10
CA SER A 2 27.46 -5.93 -52.93
C SER A 2 26.45 -5.19 -52.05
N LYS A 3 25.95 -4.02 -52.51
CA LYS A 3 24.96 -3.23 -51.77
C LYS A 3 23.70 -4.04 -51.42
N GLU A 4 23.36 -5.02 -52.24
CA GLU A 4 22.21 -5.91 -52.05
C GLU A 4 22.38 -6.84 -50.83
N TYR A 5 23.59 -7.36 -50.59
CA TYR A 5 23.87 -8.18 -49.41
C TYR A 5 23.77 -7.39 -48.10
N LYS A 6 24.13 -6.10 -48.10
CA LYS A 6 24.01 -5.25 -46.91
C LYS A 6 22.55 -4.96 -46.55
N LEU A 7 21.70 -4.77 -47.56
CA LEU A 7 20.27 -4.53 -47.38
C LEU A 7 19.55 -5.78 -46.86
N LEU A 8 19.86 -6.95 -47.44
CA LEU A 8 19.31 -8.23 -46.96
C LEU A 8 19.71 -8.51 -45.51
N LEU A 9 20.98 -8.30 -45.15
CA LEU A 9 21.45 -8.55 -43.78
C LEU A 9 20.77 -7.62 -42.76
N SER A 10 20.51 -6.36 -43.12
CA SER A 10 19.88 -5.38 -42.22
C SER A 10 18.38 -5.61 -42.05
N ILE A 11 17.68 -6.09 -43.08
CA ILE A 11 16.27 -6.51 -42.96
C ILE A 11 16.14 -7.76 -42.08
N THR A 12 17.04 -8.74 -42.22
CA THR A 12 17.00 -9.96 -41.40
C THR A 12 17.31 -9.68 -39.93
N LEU A 13 18.25 -8.77 -39.64
CA LEU A 13 18.55 -8.33 -38.27
C LEU A 13 17.37 -7.57 -37.63
N LEU A 14 16.67 -6.72 -38.40
CA LEU A 14 15.49 -6.01 -37.92
C LEU A 14 14.32 -6.97 -37.65
N ALA A 15 14.10 -7.96 -38.53
CA ALA A 15 13.09 -9.00 -38.32
C ALA A 15 13.39 -9.88 -37.10
N LEU A 16 14.68 -10.19 -36.85
CA LEU A 16 15.10 -10.89 -35.62
C LEU A 16 14.88 -10.04 -34.37
N PHE A 17 15.06 -8.71 -34.44
CA PHE A 17 14.74 -7.80 -33.33
C PHE A 17 13.23 -7.72 -33.06
N ILE A 18 12.40 -7.71 -34.11
CA ILE A 18 10.94 -7.66 -33.98
C ILE A 18 10.38 -9.00 -33.46
N LEU A 19 10.94 -10.14 -33.91
CA LEU A 19 10.55 -11.46 -33.40
C LEU A 19 11.02 -11.72 -31.96
N LYS A 20 12.12 -11.11 -31.52
CA LYS A 20 12.55 -11.18 -30.12
C LYS A 20 11.75 -10.27 -29.17
N CYS A 21 10.92 -9.38 -29.71
CA CYS A 21 10.00 -8.52 -28.96
C CYS A 21 8.57 -9.11 -28.89
N GLY A 22 8.37 -10.33 -29.38
CA GLY A 22 7.03 -10.91 -29.60
C GLY A 22 6.63 -12.08 -28.73
N ASP A 23 7.50 -12.58 -27.85
CA ASP A 23 7.21 -13.67 -26.91
C ASP A 23 7.92 -13.45 -25.57
N ASP A 24 7.76 -12.26 -24.98
CA ASP A 24 7.55 -12.28 -23.55
C ASP A 24 6.09 -12.71 -23.40
N GLU A 25 5.86 -14.02 -23.25
CA GLU A 25 4.77 -14.44 -22.38
C GLU A 25 5.04 -13.65 -21.11
N VAL A 26 4.33 -12.53 -20.95
CA VAL A 26 4.06 -11.98 -19.63
C VAL A 26 3.29 -13.11 -19.00
N ASP A 27 4.03 -14.04 -18.41
CA ASP A 27 3.61 -14.84 -17.29
C ASP A 27 3.03 -13.79 -16.36
N THR A 28 1.74 -13.49 -16.47
CA THR A 28 1.06 -12.49 -15.65
C THR A 28 1.11 -13.14 -14.29
N PRO A 29 2.14 -12.84 -13.49
CA PRO A 29 2.32 -13.60 -12.29
C PRO A 29 1.22 -13.08 -11.38
N TYR A 30 0.68 -13.92 -10.53
CA TYR A 30 -0.28 -13.53 -9.50
C TYR A 30 -1.74 -13.39 -9.98
N HIS A 31 -2.41 -14.55 -10.04
CA HIS A 31 -3.83 -14.57 -9.71
C HIS A 31 -3.99 -14.23 -8.23
N TYR A 32 -4.18 -12.95 -7.91
CA TYR A 32 -4.60 -12.52 -6.59
C TYR A 32 -5.99 -13.09 -6.31
N SER A 33 -6.16 -13.74 -5.16
CA SER A 33 -7.48 -14.15 -4.68
C SER A 33 -8.04 -13.00 -3.87
N PHE A 34 -9.23 -12.54 -4.24
CA PHE A 34 -10.01 -11.58 -3.44
C PHE A 34 -11.31 -12.24 -2.97
N LYS A 35 -11.30 -13.57 -2.77
CA LYS A 35 -12.53 -14.34 -2.49
C LYS A 35 -13.05 -14.14 -1.08
N THR A 36 -12.21 -13.67 -0.17
CA THR A 36 -12.56 -13.41 1.22
C THR A 36 -12.00 -12.03 1.65
N PRO A 37 -12.57 -11.41 2.70
CA PRO A 37 -11.97 -10.26 3.35
C PRO A 37 -10.52 -10.53 3.82
N THR A 38 -10.25 -11.75 4.28
CA THR A 38 -8.90 -12.17 4.69
C THR A 38 -7.92 -12.17 3.52
N ASP A 39 -8.27 -12.77 2.38
CA ASP A 39 -7.41 -12.79 1.19
C ASP A 39 -7.13 -11.36 0.68
N THR A 40 -8.16 -10.51 0.74
CA THR A 40 -8.08 -9.09 0.35
C THR A 40 -7.12 -8.33 1.25
N LEU A 41 -7.24 -8.49 2.58
CA LEU A 41 -6.36 -7.80 3.53
C LEU A 41 -4.93 -8.35 3.51
N MET A 42 -4.75 -9.66 3.27
CA MET A 42 -3.43 -10.25 3.05
C MET A 42 -2.76 -9.63 1.82
N THR A 43 -3.49 -9.47 0.71
CA THR A 43 -2.97 -8.83 -0.50
C THR A 43 -2.66 -7.34 -0.26
N PHE A 44 -3.52 -6.63 0.49
CA PHE A 44 -3.29 -5.24 0.87
C PHE A 44 -2.01 -5.09 1.70
N ARG A 45 -1.82 -5.94 2.73
CA ARG A 45 -0.59 -5.99 3.53
C ARG A 45 0.64 -6.26 2.66
N ASP A 46 0.55 -7.28 1.81
CA ASP A 46 1.67 -7.74 1.00
C ASP A 46 2.10 -6.69 -0.03
N ALA A 47 1.18 -5.84 -0.50
CA ALA A 47 1.50 -4.70 -1.36
C ALA A 47 2.55 -3.77 -0.73
N PHE A 48 2.41 -3.42 0.54
CA PHE A 48 3.38 -2.56 1.24
C PHE A 48 4.71 -3.25 1.54
N ASN A 49 4.71 -4.58 1.63
CA ASN A 49 5.90 -5.37 1.95
C ASN A 49 6.66 -5.79 0.68
N PHE A 50 6.13 -5.46 -0.51
CA PHE A 50 6.73 -5.81 -1.79
C PHE A 50 7.80 -4.78 -2.19
N ARG A 51 8.86 -5.26 -2.86
CA ARG A 51 9.99 -4.39 -3.27
C ARG A 51 9.78 -3.71 -4.61
N ASP A 52 8.96 -4.30 -5.47
CA ASP A 52 8.62 -3.72 -6.77
C ASP A 52 7.47 -2.74 -6.56
N VAL A 53 7.76 -1.45 -6.76
CA VAL A 53 6.80 -0.37 -6.49
C VAL A 53 5.61 -0.43 -7.45
N ASP A 54 5.83 -0.78 -8.72
CA ASP A 54 4.75 -0.83 -9.72
C ASP A 54 3.77 -1.96 -9.39
N ASP A 55 4.28 -3.15 -9.04
CA ASP A 55 3.44 -4.28 -8.62
C ASP A 55 2.80 -4.03 -7.25
N ALA A 56 3.50 -3.39 -6.31
CA ALA A 56 2.95 -2.97 -5.03
C ALA A 56 1.75 -2.03 -5.22
N TYR A 57 1.90 -0.99 -6.05
CA TYR A 57 0.83 -0.05 -6.34
C TYR A 57 -0.36 -0.74 -7.00
N TYR A 58 -0.13 -1.58 -8.00
CA TYR A 58 -1.20 -2.33 -8.67
C TYR A 58 -1.98 -3.25 -7.70
N ARG A 59 -1.27 -3.98 -6.82
CA ARG A 59 -1.91 -4.80 -5.77
C ARG A 59 -2.77 -3.95 -4.84
N LEU A 60 -2.23 -2.83 -4.38
CA LEU A 60 -2.94 -1.93 -3.49
C LEU A 60 -4.21 -1.39 -4.17
N GLU A 61 -4.08 -0.94 -5.41
CA GLU A 61 -5.19 -0.40 -6.18
C GLU A 61 -6.33 -1.42 -6.35
N GLU A 62 -5.99 -2.68 -6.65
CA GLU A 62 -6.94 -3.77 -6.77
C GLU A 62 -7.64 -4.07 -5.45
N THR A 63 -6.97 -3.96 -4.29
CA THR A 63 -7.62 -4.28 -3.00
C THR A 63 -8.67 -3.27 -2.55
N ILE A 64 -8.74 -2.08 -3.18
CA ILE A 64 -9.51 -0.94 -2.69
C ILE A 64 -10.68 -0.62 -3.63
N HIS A 65 -11.89 -0.55 -3.07
CA HIS A 65 -13.12 -0.24 -3.79
C HIS A 65 -13.11 1.19 -4.35
N SER A 66 -13.88 1.47 -5.42
CA SER A 66 -13.95 2.80 -6.03
C SER A 66 -14.50 3.88 -5.09
N GLU A 67 -15.33 3.50 -4.13
CA GLU A 67 -15.93 4.40 -3.12
C GLU A 67 -15.13 4.45 -1.80
N PHE A 68 -13.88 3.99 -1.82
CA PHE A 68 -13.07 3.91 -0.61
C PHE A 68 -12.85 5.26 0.07
N THR A 69 -12.90 5.24 1.40
CA THR A 69 -12.54 6.35 2.28
C THR A 69 -11.63 5.90 3.41
N PHE A 70 -10.55 6.65 3.65
CA PHE A 70 -9.70 6.51 4.84
C PHE A 70 -10.08 7.60 5.83
N HIS A 71 -10.41 7.24 7.07
CA HIS A 71 -10.71 8.18 8.15
C HIS A 71 -9.54 8.27 9.11
N PHE A 72 -9.09 9.50 9.39
CA PHE A 72 -8.05 9.75 10.37
C PHE A 72 -8.61 9.61 11.79
N ASP A 73 -7.74 9.30 12.74
CA ASP A 73 -8.11 9.30 14.15
C ASP A 73 -8.66 10.70 14.53
N PRO A 74 -9.88 10.80 15.09
CA PRO A 74 -10.47 12.08 15.45
C PRO A 74 -9.61 12.97 16.34
N LYS A 75 -8.66 12.40 17.11
CA LYS A 75 -7.74 13.15 17.96
C LYS A 75 -6.66 13.91 17.17
N ASP A 76 -6.38 13.50 15.95
CA ASP A 76 -5.35 14.09 15.08
C ASP A 76 -5.94 15.05 14.05
N VAL A 77 -7.23 14.93 13.75
CA VAL A 77 -7.92 15.80 12.80
C VAL A 77 -7.80 17.27 13.21
N GLY A 78 -7.31 18.10 12.28
CA GLY A 78 -7.08 19.53 12.49
C GLY A 78 -5.70 19.88 13.05
N GLU A 79 -4.92 18.90 13.49
CA GLU A 79 -3.52 19.13 13.89
C GLU A 79 -2.63 19.35 12.65
N GLU A 80 -1.62 20.21 12.80
CA GLU A 80 -0.62 20.43 11.76
C GLU A 80 0.48 19.36 11.87
N VAL A 81 0.82 18.74 10.75
CA VAL A 81 2.02 17.90 10.67
C VAL A 81 3.25 18.82 10.80
N PRO A 82 4.03 18.71 11.88
CA PRO A 82 5.01 19.73 12.25
C PRO A 82 6.03 20.04 11.16
N GLY A 83 6.17 21.32 10.82
CA GLY A 83 7.17 21.80 9.86
C GLY A 83 6.77 21.62 8.40
N THR A 84 5.53 21.22 8.14
CA THR A 84 5.06 20.95 6.78
C THR A 84 3.91 21.86 6.33
N GLY A 85 3.19 22.49 7.25
CA GLY A 85 2.00 23.28 6.94
C GLY A 85 0.78 22.46 6.50
N TYR A 86 0.87 21.13 6.48
CA TYR A 86 -0.24 20.24 6.19
C TYR A 86 -1.12 20.06 7.42
N ILE A 87 -2.41 20.30 7.26
CA ILE A 87 -3.43 20.09 8.30
C ILE A 87 -4.10 18.75 8.06
N ILE A 88 -4.14 17.90 9.08
CA ILE A 88 -4.73 16.56 8.99
C ILE A 88 -6.26 16.71 8.75
N PRO A 89 -6.78 16.22 7.61
CA PRO A 89 -8.21 16.28 7.32
C PRO A 89 -8.97 15.19 8.08
N GLU A 90 -10.31 15.26 8.07
CA GLU A 90 -11.15 14.19 8.61
C GLU A 90 -10.97 12.87 7.85
N SER A 91 -10.75 12.96 6.54
CA SER A 91 -10.63 11.77 5.68
C SER A 91 -9.87 12.06 4.40
N TRP A 92 -9.48 10.96 3.74
CA TRP A 92 -9.04 10.92 2.35
C TRP A 92 -9.96 10.04 1.53
N ASN A 93 -10.26 10.45 0.31
CA ASN A 93 -10.86 9.57 -0.69
C ASN A 93 -9.82 8.60 -1.28
N ARG A 94 -10.29 7.61 -2.05
CA ARG A 94 -9.44 6.64 -2.77
C ARG A 94 -8.25 7.27 -3.50
N GLY A 95 -8.46 8.35 -4.25
CA GLY A 95 -7.40 8.97 -5.03
C GLY A 95 -6.32 9.62 -4.18
N GLU A 96 -6.73 10.31 -3.11
CA GLU A 96 -5.81 10.91 -2.13
C GLU A 96 -5.01 9.84 -1.39
N PHE A 97 -5.69 8.77 -0.94
CA PHE A 97 -5.05 7.65 -0.27
C PHE A 97 -4.04 6.93 -1.16
N LEU A 98 -4.43 6.54 -2.38
CA LEU A 98 -3.53 5.86 -3.32
C LEU A 98 -2.33 6.72 -3.69
N LYS A 99 -2.53 8.04 -3.87
CA LYS A 99 -1.42 8.96 -4.11
C LYS A 99 -0.45 9.02 -2.93
N ALA A 100 -0.97 9.03 -1.70
CA ALA A 100 -0.14 9.00 -0.51
C ALA A 100 0.66 7.70 -0.39
N CYS A 101 0.03 6.55 -0.69
CA CYS A 101 0.71 5.26 -0.70
C CYS A 101 1.76 5.15 -1.80
N ASP A 102 1.48 5.62 -3.01
CA ASP A 102 2.44 5.65 -4.13
C ASP A 102 3.72 6.42 -3.73
N SER A 103 3.53 7.64 -3.21
CA SER A 103 4.67 8.41 -2.71
C SER A 103 5.42 7.70 -1.59
N MET A 104 4.73 7.01 -0.68
CA MET A 104 5.38 6.25 0.39
C MET A 104 6.19 5.08 -0.18
N LEU A 105 5.63 4.31 -1.10
CA LEU A 105 6.31 3.18 -1.76
C LEU A 105 7.56 3.65 -2.54
N LEU A 106 7.50 4.83 -3.18
CA LEU A 106 8.61 5.39 -3.95
C LEU A 106 9.75 5.94 -3.07
N ASN A 107 9.43 6.52 -1.92
CA ASN A 107 10.40 7.29 -1.13
C ASN A 107 10.89 6.57 0.12
N ALA A 108 10.15 5.58 0.63
CA ALA A 108 10.60 4.79 1.77
C ALA A 108 11.79 3.89 1.35
N TYR A 109 12.78 3.80 2.22
CA TYR A 109 13.86 2.81 2.13
C TYR A 109 13.32 1.38 2.26
N SER A 110 12.34 1.17 3.16
CA SER A 110 11.60 -0.09 3.30
C SER A 110 10.33 0.14 4.11
N ILE A 111 9.30 -0.64 3.83
CA ILE A 111 8.04 -0.63 4.60
C ILE A 111 7.78 -2.06 5.08
N ASP A 112 7.26 -2.20 6.30
CA ASP A 112 6.79 -3.46 6.88
C ASP A 112 5.45 -3.22 7.58
N ILE A 113 4.36 -3.65 6.96
CA ILE A 113 3.02 -3.66 7.54
C ILE A 113 2.65 -5.07 7.99
N LYS A 114 2.09 -5.18 9.20
CA LYS A 114 1.59 -6.43 9.78
C LYS A 114 0.25 -6.23 10.45
N PHE A 115 -0.59 -7.25 10.31
CA PHE A 115 -1.81 -7.45 11.06
C PHE A 115 -1.63 -8.76 11.85
N PRO A 116 -1.23 -8.73 13.13
CA PRO A 116 -0.86 -9.96 13.84
C PRO A 116 -1.99 -10.98 13.95
N ASP A 117 -3.23 -10.50 13.97
CA ASP A 117 -4.43 -11.32 14.09
C ASP A 117 -4.91 -11.87 12.73
N LEU A 118 -4.23 -11.52 11.62
CA LEU A 118 -4.68 -11.90 10.27
C LEU A 118 -4.38 -13.35 9.93
N ASP A 119 -3.33 -13.95 10.51
CA ASP A 119 -2.93 -15.32 10.19
C ASP A 119 -3.95 -16.36 10.67
N ASP A 120 -4.75 -16.03 11.69
CA ASP A 120 -5.89 -16.83 12.17
C ASP A 120 -7.18 -16.60 11.33
N GLY A 121 -7.13 -15.66 10.38
CA GLY A 121 -8.26 -15.21 9.57
C GLY A 121 -9.13 -14.18 10.29
N LEU A 122 -9.81 -13.34 9.50
CA LEU A 122 -10.69 -12.29 10.05
C LEU A 122 -12.03 -12.85 10.56
N GLY A 123 -12.41 -14.05 10.13
CA GLY A 123 -13.72 -14.65 10.35
C GLY A 123 -14.47 -14.90 9.03
N ASP A 124 -15.66 -15.47 9.12
CA ASP A 124 -16.52 -15.73 7.96
C ASP A 124 -17.54 -14.58 7.79
N PRO A 125 -17.52 -13.84 6.66
CA PRO A 125 -18.53 -12.83 6.36
C PRO A 125 -19.92 -13.43 6.07
N GLY A 126 -20.03 -14.75 5.98
CA GLY A 126 -21.27 -15.44 5.66
C GLY A 126 -21.76 -15.12 4.25
N ASN A 127 -23.07 -14.92 4.12
CA ASN A 127 -23.72 -14.58 2.83
C ASN A 127 -23.92 -13.07 2.65
N ASP A 128 -23.32 -12.25 3.50
CA ASP A 128 -23.49 -10.79 3.41
C ASP A 128 -22.59 -10.21 2.30
N ASP A 129 -23.02 -9.07 1.75
CA ASP A 129 -22.28 -8.32 0.73
C ASP A 129 -21.38 -7.23 1.35
N SER A 130 -21.42 -7.09 2.67
CA SER A 130 -20.58 -6.17 3.44
C SER A 130 -20.05 -6.85 4.69
N TYR A 131 -18.85 -6.49 5.12
CA TYR A 131 -18.23 -7.07 6.30
C TYR A 131 -17.31 -6.05 6.96
N THR A 132 -17.34 -5.94 8.28
CA THR A 132 -16.47 -5.02 9.02
C THR A 132 -15.72 -5.79 10.09
N VAL A 133 -14.42 -5.51 10.19
CA VAL A 133 -13.59 -5.95 11.31
C VAL A 133 -13.26 -4.73 12.14
N GLU A 134 -13.62 -4.77 13.42
CA GLU A 134 -13.34 -3.70 14.38
C GLU A 134 -12.12 -4.06 15.24
N GLY A 135 -11.34 -3.06 15.61
CA GLY A 135 -10.22 -3.20 16.55
C GLY A 135 -9.08 -4.06 16.03
N LEU A 136 -8.91 -4.18 14.70
CA LEU A 136 -7.86 -5.00 14.13
C LEU A 136 -6.50 -4.38 14.42
N ARG A 137 -5.61 -5.14 15.06
CA ARG A 137 -4.26 -4.64 15.37
C ARG A 137 -3.44 -4.48 14.10
N ILE A 138 -2.77 -3.34 13.99
CA ILE A 138 -1.86 -3.02 12.90
C ILE A 138 -0.51 -2.54 13.44
N TYR A 139 0.56 -2.96 12.77
CA TYR A 139 1.92 -2.51 12.96
C TYR A 139 2.45 -2.05 11.62
N CYS A 140 2.98 -0.83 11.54
CA CYS A 140 3.60 -0.30 10.33
C CYS A 140 4.96 0.29 10.69
N ILE A 141 6.02 -0.25 10.11
CA ILE A 141 7.36 0.33 10.17
C ILE A 141 7.68 0.88 8.78
N ALA A 142 7.93 2.18 8.68
CA ALA A 142 8.42 2.81 7.47
C ALA A 142 9.82 3.38 7.72
N MET A 143 10.80 2.88 6.98
CA MET A 143 12.19 3.33 7.05
C MET A 143 12.44 4.39 5.97
N LEU A 144 13.05 5.51 6.34
CA LEU A 144 13.54 6.53 5.41
C LEU A 144 15.00 6.26 4.99
N SER A 145 15.73 5.49 5.81
CA SER A 145 17.07 5.01 5.52
C SER A 145 17.36 3.75 6.32
N SER A 146 18.57 3.18 6.20
CA SER A 146 18.99 2.05 7.03
C SER A 146 19.07 2.33 8.54
N TYR A 147 18.96 3.59 8.97
CA TYR A 147 19.11 3.98 10.38
C TYR A 147 17.94 4.82 10.92
N TYR A 148 17.05 5.30 10.06
CA TYR A 148 15.98 6.23 10.42
C TYR A 148 14.67 5.73 9.85
N GLY A 149 13.63 5.73 10.68
CA GLY A 149 12.28 5.33 10.32
C GLY A 149 11.29 5.70 11.41
N CYS A 150 10.03 5.37 11.17
CA CYS A 150 8.92 5.52 12.09
C CYS A 150 8.22 4.18 12.31
N LEU A 151 7.62 4.03 13.48
CA LEU A 151 6.74 2.93 13.83
C LEU A 151 5.38 3.54 14.17
N ALA A 152 4.32 3.06 13.50
CA ALA A 152 2.94 3.24 13.91
C ALA A 152 2.40 1.89 14.40
N GLU A 153 1.72 1.92 15.54
CA GLU A 153 1.06 0.76 16.13
C GLU A 153 -0.28 1.19 16.73
N GLY A 154 -1.29 0.33 16.60
CA GLY A 154 -2.57 0.49 17.26
C GLY A 154 -3.63 -0.39 16.62
N THR A 155 -4.85 0.11 16.53
CA THR A 155 -5.98 -0.60 15.94
C THR A 155 -6.57 0.19 14.80
N VAL A 156 -7.19 -0.52 13.87
CA VAL A 156 -7.99 0.04 12.78
C VAL A 156 -9.31 -0.73 12.67
N ASP A 157 -10.34 -0.05 12.22
CA ASP A 157 -11.55 -0.71 11.75
C ASP A 157 -11.50 -0.77 10.23
N ILE A 158 -11.78 -1.94 9.65
CA ILE A 158 -11.73 -2.15 8.20
C ILE A 158 -13.07 -2.63 7.70
N GLY A 159 -13.69 -1.82 6.85
CA GLY A 159 -14.89 -2.16 6.11
C GLY A 159 -14.55 -2.79 4.76
N PHE A 160 -15.28 -3.83 4.40
CA PHE A 160 -15.20 -4.55 3.15
C PHE A 160 -16.57 -4.59 2.47
N ILE A 161 -16.56 -4.57 1.14
CA ILE A 161 -17.75 -4.78 0.30
C ILE A 161 -17.45 -5.82 -0.77
N ARG A 162 -18.47 -6.59 -1.16
CA ARG A 162 -18.40 -7.52 -2.29
C ARG A 162 -18.67 -6.75 -3.59
N ASP A 163 -17.66 -6.66 -4.43
CA ASP A 163 -17.72 -6.12 -5.79
C ASP A 163 -17.61 -7.27 -6.81
N GLY A 164 -18.77 -7.71 -7.30
CA GLY A 164 -18.89 -8.91 -8.14
C GLY A 164 -18.46 -10.17 -7.39
N SER A 165 -17.40 -10.83 -7.83
CA SER A 165 -16.85 -12.03 -7.19
C SER A 165 -15.72 -11.75 -6.19
N SER A 166 -15.35 -10.48 -6.03
CA SER A 166 -14.19 -10.05 -5.25
C SER A 166 -14.63 -9.22 -4.06
N TRP A 167 -13.99 -9.40 -2.91
CA TRP A 167 -14.06 -8.49 -1.79
C TRP A 167 -13.07 -7.35 -1.99
N ARG A 168 -13.47 -6.15 -1.59
CA ARG A 168 -12.68 -4.92 -1.69
C ARG A 168 -12.80 -4.15 -0.40
N ILE A 169 -11.72 -3.49 0.01
CA ILE A 169 -11.73 -2.58 1.17
C ILE A 169 -12.49 -1.31 0.77
N THR A 170 -13.48 -0.92 1.56
CA THR A 170 -14.28 0.30 1.36
C THR A 170 -14.00 1.36 2.41
N THR A 171 -13.58 0.97 3.61
CA THR A 171 -13.29 1.93 4.68
C THR A 171 -12.10 1.43 5.49
N ILE A 172 -11.22 2.35 5.87
CA ILE A 172 -10.27 2.15 6.96
C ILE A 172 -10.47 3.30 7.93
N GLU A 173 -10.80 2.99 9.18
CA GLU A 173 -10.87 3.96 10.28
C GLU A 173 -9.65 3.79 11.16
N ASP A 174 -8.83 4.84 11.24
CA ASP A 174 -7.60 4.85 12.02
C ASP A 174 -7.90 5.14 13.49
N HIS A 175 -7.51 4.23 14.38
CA HIS A 175 -7.54 4.41 15.83
C HIS A 175 -6.13 4.25 16.42
N THR A 176 -5.08 4.46 15.62
CA THR A 176 -3.70 4.21 16.06
C THR A 176 -3.19 5.32 17.01
N GLY A 177 -2.46 4.94 18.07
CA GLY A 177 -1.86 5.83 19.09
C GLY A 177 -2.46 5.66 20.50
N LEU A 178 -1.76 5.78 21.64
CA LEU A 178 -0.34 5.98 22.00
C LEU A 178 0.09 4.79 22.88
N TYR A 179 1.22 4.16 22.60
CA TYR A 179 2.09 3.71 23.70
C TYR A 179 3.00 4.89 24.06
N GLU A 180 2.79 5.48 25.25
CA GLU A 180 3.84 6.27 25.89
C GLU A 180 5.06 5.37 26.12
N GLY A 181 6.17 5.60 25.40
CA GLY A 181 7.49 5.14 25.88
C GLY A 181 8.28 4.15 25.02
N VAL A 182 8.43 4.36 23.72
CA VAL A 182 9.60 3.80 23.00
C VAL A 182 10.51 4.92 22.50
N VAL A 183 11.41 5.35 23.39
CA VAL A 183 12.63 6.09 23.03
C VAL A 183 13.79 5.34 23.67
N SER A 184 14.79 4.92 22.88
CA SER A 184 16.14 4.67 23.41
C SER A 184 17.14 5.68 22.84
N SER A 185 17.19 6.81 23.53
CA SER A 185 18.35 7.60 24.00
C SER A 185 19.60 7.90 23.14
N GLU A 186 19.87 7.31 21.98
CA GLU A 186 21.11 7.64 21.25
C GLU A 186 20.89 7.73 19.73
N ARG A 187 20.75 8.98 19.25
CA ARG A 187 20.72 9.48 17.84
C ARG A 187 19.35 9.88 17.27
N LEU A 188 19.07 11.17 17.48
CA LEU A 188 18.71 12.18 16.47
C LEU A 188 17.47 11.95 15.55
N MET A 189 16.51 12.85 15.74
CA MET A 189 15.37 13.21 14.89
C MET A 189 14.30 12.14 14.70
N VAL A 190 13.69 11.77 15.83
CA VAL A 190 12.33 11.24 15.87
C VAL A 190 11.39 12.45 15.82
N ILE A 191 10.80 12.74 14.65
CA ILE A 191 9.57 13.52 14.62
C ILE A 191 8.43 12.53 14.80
N TRP A 192 8.00 12.47 16.06
CA TRP A 192 6.70 12.11 16.61
C TRP A 192 6.01 10.80 16.21
N ASN A 193 5.68 10.04 17.27
CA ASN A 193 4.54 9.13 17.39
C ASN A 193 3.36 9.63 16.57
N THR A 194 3.09 9.01 15.43
CA THR A 194 2.00 9.44 14.59
C THR A 194 1.31 8.25 13.92
N THR A 195 0.00 8.42 13.76
CA THR A 195 -0.97 7.56 13.09
C THR A 195 -0.56 7.17 11.67
N LEU A 196 -1.10 6.07 11.14
CA LEU A 196 -0.83 5.62 9.76
C LEU A 196 -1.09 6.77 8.75
N GLY A 197 -2.12 7.57 9.00
CA GLY A 197 -2.46 8.72 8.17
C GLY A 197 -1.37 9.79 8.08
N VAL A 198 -0.65 10.07 9.16
CA VAL A 198 0.43 11.08 9.16
C VAL A 198 1.68 10.56 8.46
N ILE A 199 2.01 9.27 8.64
CA ILE A 199 3.10 8.63 7.89
C ILE A 199 2.84 8.84 6.40
N LEU A 200 1.64 8.48 5.94
CA LEU A 200 1.22 8.68 4.56
C LEU A 200 1.27 10.17 4.15
N ALA A 201 0.85 11.09 5.03
CA ALA A 201 0.80 12.52 4.72
C ALA A 201 2.19 13.13 4.47
N LEU A 202 3.20 12.69 5.21
CA LEU A 202 4.60 13.12 5.02
C LEU A 202 5.13 12.82 3.61
N PHE A 203 4.56 11.83 2.92
CA PHE A 203 4.96 11.47 1.57
C PHE A 203 4.15 12.19 0.47
N THR A 204 3.07 12.89 0.81
CA THR A 204 2.22 13.56 -0.20
C THR A 204 2.73 14.93 -0.68
N GLN A 205 3.79 15.46 -0.09
CA GLN A 205 4.37 16.80 -0.34
C GLN A 205 5.56 16.75 -1.29
#